data_AF-A0A2A2ZBM6-F1
#
_entry.id   AF-A0A2A2ZBM6-F1
#
_cell.length_a   1.000
_cell.length_b   1.000
_cell.length_c   1.000
_cell.angle_alpha   90.00
_cell.angle_beta   90.00
_cell.angle_gamma   90.00
#
_symmetry.space_group_name_H-M   'P 1'
#
loop_
_entity.id
_entity.type
_entity.pdbx_description
1 polymer ?
#
loop_
_entity_poly.entity_id
_entity_poly.type
_entity_poly.pdbx_seq_one_letter_code
_entity_poly.pdbx_strand_id
1 'polypeptide(L)'
;MGYKEALSLTPSSDSLAARRILHRSGQLLVALESVENAVFRDMRVRRSAPGNAYLTVELDGWGELTRMWFAAVARHTPEQIGAMTMAAIAECYHALGECQRRAMDAVTLAAGVSELRGDGEWGLPDWSAVAPEPDAEQSFSARQFTVVNPTHSVSVSVSGRGLFTAVTVTSADVDHESLAREIVAVAGLARAKRLMDLRLWTLASLEAHGRTRDRFDHYFREHRQCPTPEEYQALEDRVFASGSA
;
A
#
# COMPACT_ATOMS: atom_id res chain seq x y z
N MET A 1 -39.89 -49.40 37.14
CA MET A 1 -39.87 -48.46 36.02
C MET A 1 -39.53 -47.09 36.58
N GLY A 2 -38.31 -46.60 36.34
CA GLY A 2 -37.87 -45.26 36.78
C GLY A 2 -37.34 -44.53 35.56
N TYR A 3 -37.98 -43.42 35.22
CA TYR A 3 -37.72 -42.63 34.02
C TYR A 3 -36.26 -42.14 33.99
N LYS A 4 -35.55 -42.45 32.90
CA LYS A 4 -34.34 -41.73 32.50
C LYS A 4 -34.79 -40.36 32.00
N GLU A 5 -34.77 -39.36 32.87
CA GLU A 5 -34.82 -37.96 32.41
C GLU A 5 -33.53 -37.68 31.63
N ALA A 6 -33.67 -37.62 30.30
CA ALA A 6 -32.67 -37.00 29.46
C ALA A 6 -32.66 -35.51 29.79
N LEU A 7 -31.66 -35.07 30.57
CA LEU A 7 -31.31 -33.67 30.73
C LEU A 7 -31.03 -33.08 29.34
N SER A 8 -32.04 -32.44 28.75
CA SER A 8 -31.85 -31.57 27.60
C SER A 8 -31.10 -30.34 28.10
N LEU A 9 -29.77 -30.37 27.97
CA LEU A 9 -28.92 -29.21 28.18
C LEU A 9 -29.16 -28.22 27.03
N THR A 10 -30.27 -27.48 27.10
CA THR A 10 -30.44 -26.28 26.28
C THR A 10 -29.36 -25.28 26.70
N PRO A 11 -28.51 -24.83 25.78
CA PRO A 11 -27.46 -23.88 26.13
C PRO A 11 -28.10 -22.60 26.66
N SER A 12 -27.55 -22.06 27.75
CA SER A 12 -28.02 -20.79 28.32
C SER A 12 -27.95 -19.66 27.28
N SER A 13 -28.81 -18.64 27.46
CA SER A 13 -28.83 -17.45 26.60
C SER A 13 -27.43 -16.84 26.39
N ASP A 14 -26.62 -16.82 27.46
CA ASP A 14 -25.24 -16.30 27.45
C ASP A 14 -24.29 -17.17 26.63
N SER A 15 -24.45 -18.50 26.67
CA SER A 15 -23.67 -19.41 25.83
C SER A 15 -24.00 -19.26 24.34
N LEU A 16 -25.27 -18.98 24.01
CA LEU A 16 -25.70 -18.70 22.65
C LEU A 16 -25.24 -17.31 22.17
N ALA A 17 -25.17 -16.33 23.06
CA ALA A 17 -24.62 -15.00 22.75
C ALA A 17 -23.11 -15.08 22.48
N ALA A 18 -22.34 -15.75 23.34
CA ALA A 18 -20.90 -15.95 23.16
C ALA A 18 -20.57 -16.71 21.86
N ARG A 19 -21.31 -17.79 21.55
CA ARG A 19 -21.14 -18.52 20.28
C ARG A 19 -21.43 -17.67 19.05
N ARG A 20 -22.46 -16.81 19.12
CA ARG A 20 -22.77 -15.86 18.02
C ARG A 20 -21.66 -14.82 17.84
N ILE A 21 -21.10 -14.29 18.92
CA ILE A 21 -19.97 -13.34 18.85
C ILE A 21 -18.76 -14.01 18.21
N LEU A 22 -18.35 -15.18 18.70
CA LEU A 22 -17.19 -15.91 18.16
C LEU A 22 -17.38 -16.27 16.68
N HIS A 23 -18.58 -16.72 16.30
CA HIS A 23 -18.91 -17.01 14.91
C HIS A 23 -18.80 -15.76 14.03
N ARG A 24 -19.35 -14.62 14.48
CA ARG A 24 -19.23 -13.34 13.75
C ARG A 24 -17.80 -12.85 13.65
N SER A 25 -17.01 -12.97 14.72
CA SER A 25 -15.59 -12.63 14.71
C SER A 25 -14.81 -13.49 13.71
N GLY A 26 -15.13 -14.79 13.62
CA GLY A 26 -14.57 -15.68 12.60
C GLY A 26 -14.92 -15.24 11.17
N GLN A 27 -16.19 -14.90 10.92
CA GLN A 27 -16.64 -14.39 9.61
C GLN A 27 -15.95 -13.08 9.23
N LEU A 28 -15.77 -12.17 10.19
CA LEU A 28 -15.05 -10.91 9.96
C LEU A 28 -13.58 -11.13 9.61
N LEU A 29 -12.89 -12.05 10.29
CA LEU A 29 -11.49 -12.36 9.98
C LEU A 29 -11.33 -12.92 8.56
N VAL A 30 -12.20 -13.85 8.15
CA VAL A 30 -12.20 -14.39 6.78
C VAL A 30 -12.52 -13.29 5.75
N ALA A 31 -13.45 -12.40 6.06
CA ALA A 31 -13.77 -11.26 5.19
C ALA A 31 -12.58 -10.31 5.05
N LEU A 32 -11.90 -9.97 6.14
CA LEU A 32 -10.72 -9.10 6.13
C LEU A 32 -9.57 -9.73 5.34
N GLU A 33 -9.32 -11.02 5.51
CA GLU A 33 -8.31 -11.76 4.72
C GLU A 33 -8.67 -11.77 3.23
N SER A 34 -9.95 -11.97 2.91
CA SER A 34 -10.44 -11.95 1.53
C SER A 34 -10.28 -10.57 0.89
N VAL A 35 -10.57 -9.49 1.64
CA VAL A 35 -10.30 -8.11 1.21
C VAL A 35 -8.80 -7.92 1.02
N GLU A 36 -7.97 -8.33 1.98
CA GLU A 36 -6.52 -8.11 1.92
C GLU A 36 -5.93 -8.72 0.63
N ASN A 37 -6.29 -9.98 0.36
CA ASN A 37 -5.83 -10.69 -0.83
C ASN A 37 -6.34 -10.01 -2.11
N ALA A 38 -7.65 -9.75 -2.20
CA ALA A 38 -8.26 -9.20 -3.42
C ALA A 38 -7.85 -7.75 -3.71
N VAL A 39 -7.68 -6.92 -2.68
CA VAL A 39 -7.46 -5.47 -2.79
C VAL A 39 -6.00 -5.12 -2.86
N PHE A 40 -5.16 -5.78 -2.06
CA PHE A 40 -3.77 -5.36 -1.89
C PHE A 40 -2.78 -6.35 -2.52
N ARG A 41 -3.00 -7.66 -2.41
CA ARG A 41 -2.03 -8.65 -2.90
C ARG A 41 -2.17 -8.96 -4.39
N ASP A 42 -3.40 -9.20 -4.85
CA ASP A 42 -3.67 -9.72 -6.19
C ASP A 42 -4.05 -8.63 -7.20
N MET A 43 -4.51 -7.47 -6.73
CA MET A 43 -4.94 -6.38 -7.59
C MET A 43 -3.79 -5.83 -8.43
N ARG A 44 -4.01 -5.71 -9.73
CA ARG A 44 -3.12 -5.01 -10.67
C ARG A 44 -3.94 -4.07 -11.54
N VAL A 45 -3.54 -2.81 -11.60
CA VAL A 45 -4.21 -1.80 -12.40
C VAL A 45 -3.25 -1.28 -13.45
N ARG A 46 -3.69 -1.30 -14.71
CA ARG A 46 -2.91 -0.80 -15.85
C ARG A 46 -3.61 0.38 -16.49
N ARG A 47 -2.90 1.49 -16.67
CA ARG A 47 -3.41 2.68 -17.37
C ARG A 47 -2.31 3.30 -18.21
N SER A 48 -2.75 3.93 -19.29
CA SER A 48 -1.90 4.79 -20.11
C SER A 48 -2.17 6.25 -19.76
N ALA A 49 -1.27 7.14 -20.14
CA ALA A 49 -1.50 8.57 -19.97
C ALA A 49 -2.74 9.00 -20.80
N PRO A 50 -3.56 9.95 -20.32
CA PRO A 50 -4.71 10.44 -21.08
C PRO A 50 -4.30 10.94 -22.48
N GLY A 51 -4.96 10.43 -23.51
CA GLY A 51 -4.66 10.77 -24.90
C GLY A 51 -3.34 10.22 -25.45
N ASN A 52 -2.61 9.39 -24.70
CA ASN A 52 -1.34 8.83 -25.14
C ASN A 52 -1.22 7.34 -24.75
N ALA A 53 -1.43 6.46 -25.73
CA ALA A 53 -1.33 5.01 -25.58
C ALA A 53 0.10 4.47 -25.70
N TYR A 54 1.11 5.32 -25.91
CA TYR A 54 2.50 4.89 -26.09
C TYR A 54 3.22 4.56 -24.78
N LEU A 55 2.65 4.96 -23.64
CA LEU A 55 3.17 4.67 -22.32
C LEU A 55 2.04 4.09 -21.47
N THR A 56 2.27 2.88 -20.95
CA THR A 56 1.37 2.21 -20.00
C THR A 56 2.14 1.87 -18.73
N VAL A 57 1.53 2.11 -17.57
CA VAL A 57 2.08 1.73 -16.26
C VAL A 57 1.18 0.71 -15.59
N GLU A 58 1.76 -0.18 -14.78
CA GLU A 58 1.06 -1.10 -13.89
C GLU A 58 1.35 -0.71 -12.44
N LEU A 59 0.28 -0.46 -11.67
CA LEU A 59 0.35 -0.39 -10.22
C LEU A 59 -0.22 -1.66 -9.60
N ASP A 60 0.37 -2.11 -8.50
CA ASP A 60 -0.25 -3.13 -7.64
C ASP A 60 -1.31 -2.56 -6.69
N GLY A 61 -1.93 -3.44 -5.90
CA GLY A 61 -2.95 -3.06 -4.92
C GLY A 61 -2.45 -2.11 -3.83
N TRP A 62 -1.14 -2.03 -3.61
CA TRP A 62 -0.49 -1.08 -2.71
C TRP A 62 -0.02 0.20 -3.39
N GLY A 63 -0.31 0.36 -4.69
CA GLY A 63 0.12 1.50 -5.48
C GLY A 63 1.60 1.49 -5.87
N GLU A 64 2.26 0.33 -5.84
CA GLU A 64 3.65 0.16 -6.32
C GLU A 64 3.71 0.14 -7.84
N LEU A 65 4.63 0.90 -8.42
CA LEU A 65 4.95 0.78 -9.83
C LEU A 65 5.69 -0.55 -10.05
N THR A 66 4.99 -1.52 -10.63
CA THR A 66 5.53 -2.88 -10.83
C THR A 66 6.02 -3.11 -12.24
N ARG A 67 5.38 -2.45 -13.23
CA ARG A 67 5.76 -2.53 -14.65
C ARG A 67 5.47 -1.25 -15.38
N MET A 68 6.22 -1.05 -16.45
CA MET A 68 6.05 0.05 -17.38
C MET A 68 6.35 -0.45 -18.80
N TRP A 69 5.54 -0.05 -19.75
CA TRP A 69 5.73 -0.34 -21.17
C TRP A 69 5.78 0.97 -21.94
N PHE A 70 6.71 1.04 -22.88
CA PHE A 70 6.91 2.23 -23.68
C PHE A 70 7.08 1.82 -25.15
N ALA A 71 6.16 2.23 -26.02
CA ALA A 71 6.15 1.77 -27.41
C ALA A 71 6.99 2.65 -28.36
N ALA A 72 7.25 3.93 -28.03
CA ALA A 72 7.98 4.84 -28.93
C ALA A 72 8.69 6.01 -28.21
N VAL A 73 9.78 5.75 -27.48
CA VAL A 73 10.54 6.79 -26.73
C VAL A 73 11.03 7.93 -27.64
N ALA A 74 11.50 7.62 -28.84
CA ALA A 74 12.08 8.59 -29.77
C ALA A 74 11.12 9.71 -30.22
N ARG A 75 9.82 9.61 -29.94
CA ARG A 75 8.82 10.65 -30.26
C ARG A 75 8.61 11.66 -29.14
N HIS A 76 9.27 11.46 -28.00
CA HIS A 76 9.05 12.24 -26.79
C HIS A 76 10.37 12.75 -26.22
N THR A 77 10.36 13.98 -25.71
CA THR A 77 11.50 14.48 -24.93
C THR A 77 11.56 13.78 -23.57
N PRO A 78 12.71 13.72 -22.89
CA PRO A 78 12.83 13.21 -21.53
C PRO A 78 11.77 13.79 -20.59
N GLU A 79 11.54 15.10 -20.62
CA GLU A 79 10.56 15.76 -19.76
C GLU A 79 9.13 15.29 -20.05
N GLN A 80 8.80 15.06 -21.33
CA GLN A 80 7.50 14.52 -21.73
C GLN A 80 7.32 13.09 -21.21
N ILE A 81 8.38 12.27 -21.19
CA ILE A 81 8.34 10.90 -20.65
C ILE A 81 8.02 10.94 -19.15
N GLY A 82 8.69 11.80 -18.37
CA GLY A 82 8.39 11.97 -16.95
C GLY A 82 6.94 12.41 -16.70
N ALA A 83 6.47 13.43 -17.44
CA ALA A 83 5.10 13.93 -17.34
C ALA A 83 4.05 12.87 -17.71
N MET A 84 4.26 12.12 -18.80
CA MET A 84 3.39 11.02 -19.23
C MET A 84 3.36 9.89 -18.20
N THR A 85 4.52 9.56 -17.61
CA THR A 85 4.60 8.54 -16.56
C THR A 85 3.75 8.94 -15.37
N MET A 86 3.89 10.18 -14.89
CA MET A 86 3.07 10.69 -13.79
C MET A 86 1.57 10.72 -14.13
N ALA A 87 1.21 11.11 -15.36
CA ALA A 87 -0.19 11.10 -15.80
C ALA A 87 -0.78 9.68 -15.82
N ALA A 88 -0.04 8.69 -16.31
CA ALA A 88 -0.47 7.29 -16.30
C ALA A 88 -0.59 6.73 -14.87
N ILE A 89 0.34 7.12 -13.96
CA ILE A 89 0.27 6.76 -12.53
C ILE A 89 -0.98 7.35 -11.88
N ALA A 90 -1.32 8.61 -12.18
CA ALA A 90 -2.54 9.25 -11.65
C ALA A 90 -3.81 8.50 -12.10
N GLU A 91 -3.89 8.11 -13.37
CA GLU A 91 -4.98 7.26 -13.88
C GLU A 91 -5.05 5.91 -13.16
N CYS A 92 -3.89 5.28 -12.88
CA CYS A 92 -3.86 4.06 -12.09
C CYS A 92 -4.35 4.29 -10.66
N TYR A 93 -4.02 5.40 -10.00
CA TYR A 93 -4.55 5.69 -8.66
C TYR A 93 -6.08 5.89 -8.66
N HIS A 94 -6.63 6.58 -9.66
CA HIS A 94 -8.08 6.69 -9.82
C HIS A 94 -8.73 5.32 -9.98
N ALA A 95 -8.20 4.49 -10.87
CA ALA A 95 -8.71 3.14 -11.11
C ALA A 95 -8.54 2.21 -9.90
N LEU A 96 -7.42 2.29 -9.17
CA LEU A 96 -7.22 1.58 -7.91
C LEU A 96 -8.32 1.95 -6.92
N GLY A 97 -8.56 3.24 -6.67
CA GLY A 97 -9.60 3.68 -5.73
C GLY A 97 -11.01 3.15 -6.08
N GLU A 98 -11.33 3.03 -7.37
CA GLU A 98 -12.58 2.38 -7.80
C GLU A 98 -12.58 0.86 -7.57
N CYS A 99 -11.51 0.18 -7.96
CA CYS A 99 -11.38 -1.27 -7.82
C CYS A 99 -11.41 -1.69 -6.34
N GLN A 100 -10.70 -0.98 -5.47
CA GLN A 100 -10.67 -1.22 -4.03
C GLN A 100 -12.06 -1.02 -3.41
N ARG A 101 -12.80 0.01 -3.82
CA ARG A 101 -14.18 0.24 -3.36
C ARG A 101 -15.12 -0.89 -3.79
N ARG A 102 -15.10 -1.27 -5.07
CA ARG A 102 -15.92 -2.38 -5.59
C ARG A 102 -15.60 -3.71 -4.89
N ALA A 103 -14.33 -3.98 -4.61
CA ALA A 103 -13.92 -5.18 -3.90
C ALA A 103 -14.40 -5.18 -2.44
N MET A 104 -14.31 -4.04 -1.74
CA MET A 104 -14.84 -3.88 -0.39
C MET A 104 -16.36 -4.09 -0.35
N ASP A 105 -17.09 -3.49 -1.29
CA ASP A 105 -18.54 -3.65 -1.41
C ASP A 105 -18.92 -5.12 -1.65
N ALA A 106 -18.20 -5.80 -2.54
CA ALA A 106 -18.43 -7.21 -2.86
C ALA A 106 -18.17 -8.13 -1.67
N VAL A 107 -17.08 -7.92 -0.92
CA VAL A 107 -16.78 -8.74 0.27
C VAL A 107 -17.77 -8.46 1.41
N THR A 108 -18.16 -7.20 1.61
CA THR A 108 -19.17 -6.83 2.63
C THR A 108 -20.51 -7.51 2.34
N LEU A 109 -20.92 -7.54 1.07
CA LEU A 109 -22.11 -8.25 0.63
C LEU A 109 -21.99 -9.77 0.83
N ALA A 110 -20.87 -10.37 0.38
CA ALA A 110 -20.64 -11.82 0.45
C ALA A 110 -20.53 -12.36 1.89
N ALA A 111 -19.97 -11.56 2.79
CA ALA A 111 -19.82 -11.93 4.21
C ALA A 111 -21.12 -11.73 5.02
N GLY A 112 -22.21 -11.26 4.40
CA GLY A 112 -23.46 -10.96 5.10
C GLY A 112 -23.31 -9.81 6.12
N VAL A 113 -22.23 -9.04 6.02
CA VAL A 113 -21.94 -7.87 6.87
C VAL A 113 -22.80 -6.66 6.44
N SER A 114 -23.55 -6.79 5.34
CA SER A 114 -24.47 -5.79 4.80
C SER A 114 -25.59 -5.35 5.77
N GLU A 115 -25.94 -6.15 6.79
CA GLU A 115 -26.95 -5.80 7.81
C GLU A 115 -26.45 -4.79 8.87
N LEU A 116 -25.19 -4.32 8.79
CA LEU A 116 -24.65 -3.26 9.67
C LEU A 116 -25.06 -1.84 9.26
N ARG A 117 -25.94 -1.69 8.27
CA ARG A 117 -26.68 -0.43 8.05
C ARG A 117 -28.00 -0.46 8.85
N GLY A 118 -27.91 -0.84 10.12
CA GLY A 118 -29.03 -0.67 11.05
C GLY A 118 -29.19 0.81 11.40
N ASP A 119 -30.43 1.24 11.62
CA ASP A 119 -30.82 2.60 12.04
C ASP A 119 -30.25 3.04 13.41
N GLY A 120 -29.31 2.26 13.96
CA GLY A 120 -28.46 2.70 15.05
C GLY A 120 -27.41 3.63 14.49
N GLU A 121 -27.63 4.92 14.68
CA GLU A 121 -26.62 5.95 14.64
C GLU A 121 -25.40 5.44 15.43
N TRP A 122 -24.41 4.89 14.74
CA TRP A 122 -23.07 4.73 15.29
C TRP A 122 -22.63 6.16 15.52
N GLY A 123 -22.87 6.68 16.72
CA GLY A 123 -22.26 7.91 17.17
C GLY A 123 -20.77 7.71 17.00
N LEU A 124 -20.23 8.25 15.91
CA LEU A 124 -18.80 8.45 15.78
C LEU A 124 -18.41 9.18 17.06
N PRO A 125 -17.42 8.68 17.83
CA PRO A 125 -16.87 9.48 18.92
C PRO A 125 -16.59 10.88 18.36
N ASP A 126 -16.99 11.94 19.05
CA ASP A 126 -16.71 13.30 18.62
C ASP A 126 -15.19 13.53 18.67
N TRP A 127 -14.53 13.17 17.58
CA TRP A 127 -13.10 13.36 17.33
C TRP A 127 -12.79 14.82 16.97
N SER A 128 -13.80 15.70 16.92
CA SER A 128 -13.60 17.13 16.65
C SER A 128 -13.19 17.93 17.90
N ALA A 129 -13.15 17.30 19.08
CA ALA A 129 -12.74 17.93 20.35
C ALA A 129 -11.24 17.80 20.71
N VAL A 130 -10.38 17.36 19.79
CA VAL A 130 -8.93 17.54 19.92
C VAL A 130 -8.41 17.97 18.56
N ALA A 131 -8.18 19.27 18.36
CA ALA A 131 -7.27 19.70 17.33
C ALA A 131 -5.87 19.26 17.76
N PRO A 132 -5.22 18.27 17.12
CA PRO A 132 -3.87 17.93 17.47
C PRO A 132 -2.95 19.04 16.94
N GLU A 133 -1.95 19.44 17.72
CA GLU A 133 -0.71 19.99 17.16
C GLU A 133 -0.29 19.13 15.96
N PRO A 134 0.37 19.67 14.91
CA PRO A 134 0.65 18.92 13.68
C PRO A 134 1.19 17.53 14.02
N ASP A 135 0.30 16.55 13.85
CA ASP A 135 0.50 15.21 14.40
C ASP A 135 1.82 14.67 13.83
N ALA A 136 2.58 13.95 14.65
CA ALA A 136 3.84 13.37 14.20
C ALA A 136 3.63 12.54 12.90
N GLU A 137 2.43 11.99 12.73
CA GLU A 137 1.96 11.34 11.50
C GLU A 137 1.80 12.28 10.29
N GLN A 138 1.29 13.51 10.46
CA GLN A 138 1.21 14.52 9.40
C GLN A 138 2.61 14.96 8.97
N SER A 139 3.52 15.11 9.95
CA SER A 139 4.92 15.45 9.69
C SER A 139 5.64 14.37 8.87
N PHE A 140 5.40 13.08 9.15
CA PHE A 140 5.94 12.00 8.32
C PHE A 140 5.29 11.98 6.93
N SER A 141 3.97 12.13 6.86
CA SER A 141 3.20 12.10 5.61
C SER A 141 3.64 13.16 4.59
N ALA A 142 4.08 14.33 5.07
CA ALA A 142 4.59 15.43 4.24
C ALA A 142 6.00 15.18 3.68
N ARG A 143 6.78 14.23 4.24
CA ARG A 143 8.14 13.93 3.77
C ARG A 143 8.15 13.45 2.33
N GLN A 144 9.24 13.74 1.64
CA GLN A 144 9.52 13.26 0.29
C GLN A 144 10.74 12.34 0.31
N PHE A 145 10.63 11.20 -0.34
CA PHE A 145 11.68 10.21 -0.48
C PHE A 145 12.05 10.12 -1.95
N THR A 146 13.11 10.85 -2.29
CA THR A 146 13.64 10.91 -3.65
C THR A 146 14.85 9.99 -3.79
N VAL A 147 14.87 9.26 -4.90
CA VAL A 147 16.03 8.51 -5.39
C VAL A 147 16.35 9.01 -6.80
N VAL A 148 17.64 9.20 -7.03
CA VAL A 148 18.20 9.62 -8.32
C VAL A 148 19.18 8.54 -8.72
N ASN A 149 19.11 8.09 -9.97
CA ASN A 149 20.07 7.12 -10.48
C ASN A 149 21.49 7.74 -10.63
N PRO A 150 22.56 6.93 -10.70
CA PRO A 150 23.93 7.44 -10.74
C PRO A 150 24.26 8.32 -11.95
N THR A 151 23.59 8.13 -13.08
CA THR A 151 23.78 8.95 -14.29
C THR A 151 22.97 10.25 -14.25
N HIS A 152 22.15 10.45 -13.20
CA HIS A 152 21.24 11.58 -13.04
C HIS A 152 20.20 11.73 -14.16
N SER A 153 19.96 10.67 -14.96
CA SER A 153 18.97 10.66 -16.02
C SER A 153 17.54 10.46 -15.52
N VAL A 154 17.34 9.79 -14.38
CA VAL A 154 16.03 9.45 -13.81
C VAL A 154 16.00 9.76 -12.31
N SER A 155 14.93 10.44 -11.87
CA SER A 155 14.61 10.53 -10.45
C SER A 155 13.14 10.24 -10.18
N VAL A 156 12.88 9.57 -9.05
CA VAL A 156 11.53 9.25 -8.60
C VAL A 156 11.37 9.68 -7.15
N SER A 157 10.25 10.33 -6.85
CA SER A 157 9.89 10.77 -5.51
C SER A 157 8.56 10.16 -5.07
N VAL A 158 8.53 9.71 -3.82
CA VAL A 158 7.30 9.28 -3.14
C VAL A 158 7.10 10.06 -1.85
N SER A 159 5.84 10.32 -1.51
CA SER A 159 5.46 10.93 -0.23
C SER A 159 5.62 9.97 0.95
N GLY A 160 5.52 10.48 2.18
CA GLY A 160 5.41 9.65 3.38
C GLY A 160 4.22 8.70 3.38
N ARG A 161 3.18 8.99 2.57
CA ARG A 161 2.04 8.07 2.35
C ARG A 161 2.34 6.96 1.34
N GLY A 162 3.51 6.98 0.70
CA GLY A 162 3.91 6.02 -0.35
C GLY A 162 3.34 6.34 -1.73
N LEU A 163 2.72 7.51 -1.91
CA LEU A 163 2.20 7.96 -3.21
C LEU A 163 3.31 8.60 -4.04
N PHE A 164 3.38 8.27 -5.33
CA PHE A 164 4.26 8.96 -6.28
C PHE A 164 3.92 10.45 -6.35
N THR A 165 4.94 11.29 -6.20
CA THR A 165 4.82 12.75 -6.24
C THR A 165 5.55 13.35 -7.44
N ALA A 166 6.61 12.70 -7.91
CA ALA A 166 7.31 13.09 -9.12
C ALA A 166 8.04 11.91 -9.77
N VAL A 167 8.06 11.90 -11.10
CA VAL A 167 8.98 11.12 -11.93
C VAL A 167 9.59 12.10 -12.91
N THR A 168 10.91 12.28 -12.83
CA THR A 168 11.66 13.20 -13.69
C THR A 168 12.63 12.39 -14.52
N VAL A 169 12.64 12.66 -15.84
CA VAL A 169 13.59 12.09 -16.78
C VAL A 169 14.29 13.25 -17.47
N THR A 170 15.61 13.30 -17.39
CA THR A 170 16.46 14.39 -17.92
C THR A 170 17.28 13.92 -19.14
N SER A 171 17.46 12.62 -19.29
CA SER A 171 18.03 11.99 -20.48
C SER A 171 17.30 10.67 -20.77
N ALA A 172 17.17 10.36 -22.05
CA ALA A 172 16.61 9.11 -22.56
C ALA A 172 17.56 8.49 -23.59
N ASP A 173 18.87 8.51 -23.30
CA ASP A 173 19.93 8.01 -24.19
C ASP A 173 19.98 6.47 -24.30
N VAL A 174 19.11 5.78 -23.55
CA VAL A 174 18.94 4.32 -23.57
C VAL A 174 17.71 3.93 -24.40
N ASP A 175 17.63 2.66 -24.79
CA ASP A 175 16.43 2.15 -25.43
C ASP A 175 15.21 2.17 -24.48
N HIS A 176 14.02 2.06 -25.06
CA HIS A 176 12.76 2.22 -24.36
C HIS A 176 12.48 1.16 -23.27
N GLU A 177 12.92 -0.08 -23.46
CA GLU A 177 12.75 -1.14 -22.47
C GLU A 177 13.70 -0.91 -21.30
N SER A 178 14.92 -0.46 -21.57
CA SER A 178 15.90 -0.10 -20.55
C SER A 178 15.45 1.11 -19.73
N LEU A 179 14.94 2.18 -20.37
CA LEU A 179 14.38 3.34 -19.65
C LEU A 179 13.19 2.95 -18.76
N ALA A 180 12.27 2.13 -19.28
CA ALA A 180 11.12 1.68 -18.51
C ALA A 180 11.54 0.84 -17.29
N ARG A 181 12.49 -0.08 -17.46
CA ARG A 181 13.06 -0.88 -16.35
C ARG A 181 13.76 0.02 -15.33
N GLU A 182 14.50 1.01 -15.78
CA GLU A 182 15.21 1.96 -14.92
C GLU A 182 14.22 2.77 -14.07
N ILE A 183 13.17 3.35 -14.66
CA ILE A 183 12.14 4.08 -13.93
C ILE A 183 11.47 3.20 -12.87
N VAL A 184 11.12 1.95 -13.22
CA VAL A 184 10.53 0.98 -12.28
C VAL A 184 11.50 0.66 -11.14
N ALA A 185 12.78 0.47 -11.44
CA ALA A 185 13.80 0.15 -10.43
C ALA A 185 14.03 1.33 -9.45
N VAL A 186 14.15 2.57 -9.98
CA VAL A 186 14.30 3.78 -9.16
C VAL A 186 13.04 4.04 -8.32
N ALA A 187 11.85 3.76 -8.87
CA ALA A 187 10.59 3.82 -8.13
C ALA A 187 10.55 2.82 -6.96
N GLY A 188 11.02 1.58 -7.19
CA GLY A 188 11.16 0.57 -6.15
C GLY A 188 12.10 1.01 -5.03
N LEU A 189 13.24 1.62 -5.37
CA LEU A 189 14.18 2.18 -4.39
C LEU A 189 13.56 3.33 -3.59
N ALA A 190 12.87 4.28 -4.23
CA ALA A 190 12.22 5.40 -3.53
C ALA A 190 11.21 4.90 -2.47
N ARG A 191 10.48 3.83 -2.79
CA ARG A 191 9.57 3.20 -1.84
C ARG A 191 10.29 2.42 -0.73
N ALA A 192 11.34 1.66 -1.07
CA ALA A 192 12.15 0.96 -0.07
C ALA A 192 12.77 1.95 0.94
N LYS A 193 13.26 3.10 0.45
CA LYS A 193 13.76 4.21 1.28
C LYS A 193 12.70 4.74 2.23
N ARG A 194 11.48 4.96 1.72
CA ARG A 194 10.32 5.37 2.54
C ARG A 194 9.95 4.32 3.60
N LEU A 195 9.99 3.03 3.26
CA LEU A 195 9.68 1.94 4.20
C LEU A 195 10.73 1.81 5.31
N MET A 196 12.01 1.96 4.94
CA MET A 196 13.11 2.06 5.90
C MET A 196 12.90 3.24 6.86
N ASP A 197 12.63 4.45 6.34
CA ASP A 197 12.43 5.63 7.18
C ASP A 197 11.18 5.52 8.05
N LEU A 198 10.08 4.93 7.54
CA LEU A 198 8.89 4.65 8.33
C LEU A 198 9.24 3.77 9.53
N ARG A 199 10.00 2.68 9.31
CA ARG A 199 10.43 1.79 10.37
C ARG A 199 11.26 2.55 11.41
N LEU A 200 12.29 3.28 10.99
CA LEU A 200 13.17 4.01 11.90
C LEU A 200 12.39 5.06 12.70
N TRP A 201 11.53 5.82 12.03
CA TRP A 201 10.68 6.82 12.65
C TRP A 201 9.72 6.20 13.68
N THR A 202 9.00 5.13 13.33
CA THR A 202 8.08 4.48 14.27
C THR A 202 8.80 3.87 15.47
N LEU A 203 9.97 3.23 15.27
CA LEU A 203 10.74 2.66 16.37
C LEU A 203 11.26 3.75 17.32
N ALA A 204 11.71 4.89 16.79
CA ALA A 204 12.11 6.05 17.60
C ALA A 204 10.93 6.62 18.40
N SER A 205 9.75 6.72 17.79
CA SER A 205 8.53 7.16 18.48
C SER A 205 8.14 6.20 19.61
N LEU A 206 8.22 4.89 19.40
CA LEU A 206 7.88 3.88 20.41
C LEU A 206 8.84 3.93 21.62
N GLU A 207 10.13 4.09 21.34
CA GLU A 207 11.16 4.21 22.37
C GLU A 207 10.94 5.46 23.24
N ALA A 208 10.58 6.59 22.62
CA ALA A 208 10.23 7.82 23.34
C ALA A 208 9.01 7.65 24.27
N HIS A 209 8.12 6.69 23.99
CA HIS A 209 6.95 6.37 24.81
C HIS A 209 7.18 5.16 25.74
N GLY A 210 8.43 4.72 25.93
CA GLY A 210 8.79 3.62 26.83
C GLY A 210 8.26 2.25 26.39
N ARG A 211 7.96 2.06 25.11
CA ARG A 211 7.51 0.77 24.55
C ARG A 211 8.68 -0.07 24.06
N THR A 212 8.56 -1.40 24.17
CA THR A 212 9.61 -2.34 23.73
C THR A 212 9.76 -2.34 22.22
N ARG A 213 10.95 -1.98 21.75
CA ARG A 213 11.33 -1.86 20.33
C ARG A 213 11.26 -3.19 19.57
N ASP A 214 11.73 -4.26 20.18
CA ASP A 214 12.00 -5.54 19.49
C ASP A 214 10.76 -6.17 18.85
N ARG A 215 9.62 -6.14 19.54
CA ARG A 215 8.36 -6.70 19.03
C ARG A 215 7.89 -5.96 17.78
N PHE A 216 7.97 -4.63 17.79
CA PHE A 216 7.55 -3.82 16.66
C PHE A 216 8.54 -3.89 15.50
N ASP A 217 9.84 -4.00 15.81
CA ASP A 217 10.86 -4.16 14.79
C ASP A 217 10.67 -5.47 14.01
N HIS A 218 10.44 -6.57 14.71
CA HIS A 218 10.09 -7.85 14.11
C HIS A 218 8.86 -7.75 13.20
N TYR A 219 7.80 -7.07 13.65
CA TYR A 219 6.61 -6.83 12.84
C TYR A 219 6.92 -6.06 11.54
N PHE A 220 7.72 -4.98 11.61
CA PHE A 220 8.08 -4.21 10.43
C PHE A 220 8.92 -5.00 9.43
N ARG A 221 9.83 -5.86 9.92
CA ARG A 221 10.68 -6.67 9.06
C ARG A 221 9.92 -7.82 8.41
N GLU A 222 9.13 -8.57 9.18
CA GLU A 222 8.48 -9.78 8.66
C GLU A 222 7.19 -9.48 7.87
N HIS A 223 6.36 -8.56 8.36
CA HIS A 223 5.05 -8.33 7.75
C HIS A 223 5.02 -7.14 6.80
N ARG A 224 5.84 -6.12 7.04
CA ARG A 224 5.89 -4.92 6.19
C ARG A 224 7.10 -4.90 5.26
N GLN A 225 8.00 -5.88 5.38
CA GLN A 225 9.23 -6.01 4.59
C GLN A 225 10.05 -4.71 4.57
N CYS A 226 10.02 -3.94 5.67
CA CYS A 226 10.76 -2.70 5.76
C CYS A 226 12.25 -3.01 5.93
N PRO A 227 13.12 -2.55 5.01
CA PRO A 227 14.53 -2.85 5.09
C PRO A 227 15.22 -2.08 6.24
N THR A 228 16.30 -2.65 6.75
CA THR A 228 17.32 -1.93 7.51
C THR A 228 18.12 -0.98 6.62
N PRO A 229 18.85 0.00 7.19
CA PRO A 229 19.75 0.85 6.41
C PRO A 229 20.76 0.06 5.58
N GLU A 230 21.33 -1.00 6.14
CA GLU A 230 22.30 -1.86 5.46
C GLU A 230 21.66 -2.66 4.32
N GLU A 231 20.46 -3.22 4.55
CA GLU A 231 19.69 -3.93 3.51
C GLU A 231 19.25 -2.97 2.38
N TYR A 232 18.88 -1.72 2.71
CA TYR A 232 18.56 -0.70 1.72
C TYR A 232 19.78 -0.34 0.87
N GLN A 233 20.95 -0.11 1.50
CA GLN A 233 22.17 0.20 0.76
C GLN A 233 22.55 -0.95 -0.18
N ALA A 234 22.51 -2.19 0.31
CA ALA A 234 22.80 -3.37 -0.52
C ALA A 234 21.80 -3.53 -1.68
N LEU A 235 20.53 -3.18 -1.48
CA LEU A 235 19.52 -3.16 -2.53
C LEU A 235 19.83 -2.09 -3.58
N GLU A 236 20.17 -0.87 -3.13
CA GLU A 236 20.53 0.26 -3.99
C GLU A 236 21.75 -0.06 -4.85
N ASP A 237 22.82 -0.54 -4.23
CA ASP A 237 24.05 -0.95 -4.92
C ASP A 237 23.77 -2.02 -5.98
N ARG A 238 22.96 -3.03 -5.64
CA ARG A 238 22.58 -4.09 -6.57
C ARG A 238 21.77 -3.56 -7.76
N VAL A 239 20.77 -2.71 -7.50
CA VAL A 239 19.92 -2.14 -8.55
C VAL A 239 20.75 -1.31 -9.52
N PHE A 240 21.61 -0.43 -8.99
CA PHE A 240 22.44 0.44 -9.84
C PHE A 240 23.59 -0.30 -10.53
N ALA A 241 24.14 -1.35 -9.93
CA ALA A 241 25.08 -2.24 -10.62
C ALA A 241 24.43 -2.98 -11.79
N SER A 242 23.17 -3.43 -11.63
CA SER A 242 22.44 -4.16 -12.68
C SER A 242 21.98 -3.30 -13.87
N GLY A 243 21.93 -1.98 -13.71
CA GLY A 243 21.61 -1.02 -14.76
C GLY A 243 22.84 -0.44 -15.49
N SER A 244 24.06 -0.80 -15.09
CA SER A 244 25.32 -0.27 -15.64
C SER A 244 26.01 -1.21 -16.65
N ALA A 245 25.26 -2.16 -17.25
CA ALA A 245 25.78 -3.16 -18.20
C ALA A 245 25.16 -3.00 -19.59
#